data_AF-A0A370GMB0-F1
#
_entry.id   AF-A0A370GMB0-F1
#
_cell.length_a   1.000
_cell.length_b   1.000
_cell.length_c   1.000
_cell.angle_alpha   90.00
_cell.angle_beta   90.00
_cell.angle_gamma   90.00
#
_symmetry.space_group_name_H-M   'P 1'
#
loop_
_entity.id
_entity.type
_entity.pdbx_description
1 polymer ?
#
loop_
_entity_poly.entity_id
_entity_poly.type
_entity_poly.pdbx_seq_one_letter_code
_entity_poly.pdbx_strand_id
1 'polypeptide(L)'
;MTQVDNYLVQIGLPLIALAVSLIAFLWEFVVIRRKQLGYRVQMDTPVTGEIESAFPGVLTQMRPDDADSGAELKDLSVVLIRIENNGVTDIDSADYSMPDGPVGLHLHFPRRRVVGMAVTELSEPTLGDHLEPGRGIDAREDTAHHIGIIDLPRVPMNRRDHYKILAILQRTTGGSDYPEPTLYGKLKGGRITETRSQTGVSRNMLGFMAFLVAVIVIQFSITLLGDDPPAPHCVRGSLTLVGSSAFEPVVRDATAAYRKGCSGADFTFAFEGSERGLTRVDEEGGGNAGLLAITDGPKGVGYPGLLPRPLAMAVFAVVVHRDLGIRDLTREQIRDLYQGRITNWNQVGGPDHPVRVINRALGSGTRETFQQRLLDGGSVALPQAGCRAIRFTAPPGLSACEVPLTRDMLETVADIPGAIGYASYAEAAHSAGTVTVTIDGHRPGRDEVVAGGYPFWGVEYAYSNGELPHDSLEAAFLRYLTDNAGKDVVRTHGDTPCDELAQPGACSPQR
;
A
#
# COMPACT_ATOMS: atom_id res chain seq x y z
N MET A 1 1.31 -16.25 -20.03
CA MET A 1 0.66 -16.14 -18.71
C MET A 1 0.35 -14.68 -18.50
N THR A 2 -0.93 -14.38 -18.57
CA THR A 2 -1.46 -13.02 -18.76
C THR A 2 -1.48 -12.28 -17.43
N GLN A 3 -1.46 -10.95 -17.47
CA GLN A 3 -1.54 -10.05 -16.29
C GLN A 3 -2.71 -10.37 -15.34
N VAL A 4 -3.75 -11.06 -15.86
CA VAL A 4 -4.90 -11.58 -15.11
C VAL A 4 -4.50 -12.70 -14.13
N ASP A 5 -3.53 -13.54 -14.48
CA ASP A 5 -3.06 -14.65 -13.63
C ASP A 5 -2.40 -14.11 -12.36
N ASN A 6 -1.67 -13.00 -12.45
CA ASN A 6 -0.94 -12.43 -11.31
C ASN A 6 -1.87 -11.74 -10.30
N TYR A 7 -2.92 -11.06 -10.79
CA TYR A 7 -3.93 -10.42 -9.94
C TYR A 7 -4.81 -11.45 -9.21
N LEU A 8 -5.18 -12.54 -9.90
CA LEU A 8 -5.89 -13.67 -9.31
C LEU A 8 -5.08 -14.35 -8.21
N VAL A 9 -3.77 -14.46 -8.36
CA VAL A 9 -2.90 -15.05 -7.33
C VAL A 9 -2.73 -14.09 -6.15
N GLN A 10 -2.47 -12.80 -6.39
CA GLN A 10 -2.24 -11.81 -5.31
C GLN A 10 -3.47 -11.56 -4.44
N ILE A 11 -4.68 -11.53 -5.02
CA ILE A 11 -5.94 -11.30 -4.28
C ILE A 11 -6.61 -12.62 -3.90
N GLY A 12 -6.52 -13.64 -4.76
CA GLY A 12 -7.17 -14.93 -4.52
C GLY A 12 -6.59 -15.70 -3.34
N LEU A 13 -5.26 -15.76 -3.19
CA LEU A 13 -4.63 -16.44 -2.04
C LEU A 13 -5.08 -15.88 -0.68
N PRO A 14 -5.03 -14.55 -0.42
CA PRO A 14 -5.47 -14.01 0.86
C PRO A 14 -6.97 -14.24 1.10
N LEU A 15 -7.83 -14.14 0.07
CA LEU A 15 -9.25 -14.44 0.20
C LEU A 15 -9.52 -15.92 0.54
N ILE A 16 -8.78 -16.84 -0.10
CA ILE A 16 -8.86 -18.28 0.21
C ILE A 16 -8.40 -18.53 1.64
N ALA A 17 -7.29 -17.93 2.07
CA ALA A 17 -6.80 -18.07 3.45
C ALA A 17 -7.83 -17.56 4.47
N LEU A 18 -8.47 -16.42 4.21
CA LEU A 18 -9.54 -15.87 5.05
C LEU A 18 -10.75 -16.82 5.12
N ALA A 19 -11.21 -17.32 3.96
CA ALA A 19 -12.35 -18.23 3.88
C ALA A 19 -12.08 -19.55 4.61
N VAL A 20 -10.91 -20.16 4.41
CA VAL A 20 -10.51 -21.41 5.09
C VAL A 20 -10.43 -21.18 6.61
N SER A 21 -9.88 -20.05 7.05
CA SER A 21 -9.81 -19.69 8.47
C SER A 21 -11.20 -19.54 9.09
N LEU A 22 -12.11 -18.86 8.39
CA LEU A 22 -13.48 -18.66 8.83
C LEU A 22 -14.25 -19.99 8.90
N ILE A 23 -14.11 -20.84 7.88
CA ILE A 23 -14.75 -22.16 7.83
C ILE A 23 -14.21 -23.06 8.94
N ALA A 24 -12.90 -23.10 9.15
CA ALA A 24 -12.28 -23.89 10.21
C ALA A 24 -12.78 -23.45 11.60
N PHE A 25 -12.83 -22.13 11.83
CA PHE A 25 -13.36 -21.55 13.06
C PHE A 25 -14.84 -21.91 13.28
N LEU A 26 -15.68 -21.71 12.26
CA LEU A 26 -17.11 -22.05 12.33
C LEU A 26 -17.33 -23.55 12.54
N TRP A 27 -16.55 -24.40 11.88
CA TRP A 27 -16.65 -25.85 12.03
C TRP A 27 -16.30 -26.31 13.45
N GLU A 28 -15.21 -25.80 14.04
CA GLU A 28 -14.84 -26.15 15.41
C GLU A 28 -15.85 -25.63 16.44
N PHE A 29 -16.31 -24.38 16.29
CA PHE A 29 -17.13 -23.73 17.31
C PHE A 29 -18.63 -24.07 17.20
N VAL A 30 -19.17 -24.20 15.98
CA VAL A 30 -20.61 -24.41 15.75
C VAL A 30 -20.97 -25.90 15.72
N VAL A 31 -20.10 -26.76 15.18
CA VAL A 31 -20.41 -28.18 14.93
C VAL A 31 -19.79 -29.10 15.98
N ILE A 32 -18.49 -28.94 16.28
CA ILE A 32 -17.76 -29.91 17.13
C ILE A 32 -17.99 -29.68 18.64
N ARG A 33 -18.13 -28.43 19.10
CA ARG A 33 -18.22 -28.10 20.54
C ARG A 33 -19.64 -27.83 21.06
N ARG A 34 -20.70 -28.15 20.32
CA ARG A 34 -22.08 -27.73 20.64
C ARG A 34 -22.54 -28.19 22.03
N LYS A 35 -22.65 -29.51 22.27
CA LYS A 35 -23.02 -30.12 23.56
C LYS A 35 -21.95 -31.10 24.06
N GLN A 36 -21.27 -30.77 25.16
CA GLN A 36 -20.20 -31.61 25.70
C GLN A 36 -20.23 -31.61 27.23
N LEU A 37 -20.40 -32.79 27.81
CA LEU A 37 -20.30 -32.99 29.26
C LEU A 37 -18.90 -33.52 29.59
N GLY A 38 -18.15 -32.75 30.35
CA GLY A 38 -16.85 -33.13 30.89
C GLY A 38 -17.00 -33.81 32.24
N TYR A 39 -16.14 -34.78 32.52
CA TYR A 39 -15.92 -35.23 33.90
C TYR A 39 -14.43 -35.38 34.18
N ARG A 40 -14.04 -35.05 35.41
CA ARG A 40 -12.66 -35.13 35.87
C ARG A 40 -12.61 -35.69 37.29
N VAL A 41 -11.80 -36.73 37.48
CA VAL A 41 -11.42 -37.22 38.80
C VAL A 41 -10.41 -36.23 39.39
N GLN A 42 -10.80 -35.51 40.44
CA GLN A 42 -9.96 -34.53 41.12
C GLN A 42 -9.16 -35.16 42.25
N MET A 43 -9.71 -36.19 42.89
CA MET A 43 -9.08 -36.94 43.96
C MET A 43 -9.51 -38.39 43.84
N ASP A 44 -8.57 -39.32 44.02
CA ASP A 44 -8.82 -40.75 44.22
C ASP A 44 -7.71 -41.24 45.16
N THR A 45 -8.01 -41.29 46.46
CA THR A 45 -6.97 -41.52 47.48
C THR A 45 -7.44 -42.56 48.49
N PRO A 46 -6.61 -43.58 48.82
CA PRO A 46 -6.94 -44.52 49.87
C PRO A 46 -6.97 -43.83 51.23
N VAL A 47 -7.96 -44.21 52.04
CA VAL A 47 -8.05 -43.83 53.44
C VAL A 47 -7.09 -44.74 54.21
N THR A 48 -5.85 -44.29 54.37
CA THR A 48 -4.95 -44.87 55.37
C THR A 48 -5.32 -44.31 56.74
N GLY A 49 -5.05 -45.05 57.82
CA GLY A 49 -5.58 -44.82 59.17
C GLY A 49 -5.35 -43.44 59.82
N GLU A 50 -4.71 -42.49 59.14
CA GLU A 50 -4.53 -41.11 59.61
C GLU A 50 -5.73 -40.18 59.26
N ILE A 51 -6.57 -40.52 58.26
CA ILE A 51 -7.66 -39.64 57.79
C ILE A 51 -8.88 -39.61 58.75
N GLU A 52 -9.03 -40.57 59.67
CA GLU A 52 -10.05 -40.49 60.74
C GLU A 52 -9.94 -39.21 61.58
N SER A 53 -8.75 -38.58 61.62
CA SER A 53 -8.50 -37.35 62.39
C SER A 53 -8.91 -36.05 61.69
N ALA A 54 -9.07 -36.04 60.36
CA ALA A 54 -9.28 -34.81 59.58
C ALA A 54 -10.75 -34.45 59.35
N PHE A 55 -11.67 -35.41 59.41
CA PHE A 55 -13.12 -35.20 59.22
C PHE A 55 -13.97 -35.99 60.24
N PRO A 56 -13.92 -35.64 61.53
CA PRO A 56 -14.72 -36.33 62.55
C PRO A 56 -16.23 -36.09 62.31
N GLY A 57 -17.00 -37.17 62.19
CA GLY A 57 -18.47 -37.14 62.15
C GLY A 57 -19.13 -37.26 60.77
N VAL A 58 -18.40 -37.05 59.67
CA VAL A 58 -18.96 -37.17 58.30
C VAL A 58 -19.27 -38.63 57.96
N LEU A 59 -18.40 -39.56 58.37
CA LEU A 59 -18.59 -41.00 58.21
C LEU A 59 -19.78 -41.53 59.04
N THR A 60 -20.11 -40.87 60.14
CA THR A 60 -21.19 -41.28 61.05
C THR A 60 -22.57 -40.90 60.53
N GLN A 61 -22.67 -39.82 59.74
CA GLN A 61 -23.92 -39.34 59.12
C GLN A 61 -24.25 -40.03 57.78
N MET A 62 -23.31 -40.75 57.17
CA MET A 62 -23.50 -41.40 55.86
C MET A 62 -23.59 -42.94 55.96
N ARG A 63 -23.75 -43.48 57.17
CA ARG A 63 -23.92 -44.92 57.37
C ARG A 63 -25.35 -45.30 56.95
N PRO A 64 -25.55 -46.30 56.07
CA PRO A 64 -26.88 -46.77 55.71
C PRO A 64 -27.63 -47.28 56.96
N ASP A 65 -28.93 -46.99 57.07
CA ASP A 65 -29.77 -47.39 58.20
C ASP A 65 -29.87 -48.92 58.40
N ASP A 66 -29.48 -49.72 57.40
CA ASP A 66 -29.54 -51.20 57.43
C ASP A 66 -28.23 -51.90 57.87
N ALA A 67 -27.26 -51.18 58.45
CA ALA A 67 -25.99 -51.77 58.88
C ALA A 67 -26.05 -52.45 60.27
N ASP A 68 -26.99 -53.38 60.47
CA ASP A 68 -27.07 -54.29 61.64
C ASP A 68 -26.17 -55.55 61.47
N SER A 69 -25.17 -55.48 60.59
CA SER A 69 -24.15 -56.52 60.43
C SER A 69 -22.76 -55.91 60.64
N GLY A 70 -22.05 -56.42 61.65
CA GLY A 70 -20.70 -56.01 62.05
C GLY A 70 -19.61 -56.35 61.03
N ALA A 71 -19.72 -55.84 59.81
CA ALA A 71 -18.65 -55.86 58.82
C ALA A 71 -17.70 -54.69 59.07
N GLU A 72 -16.46 -55.01 59.47
CA GLU A 72 -15.37 -54.05 59.61
C GLU A 72 -15.13 -53.35 58.26
N LEU A 73 -15.32 -52.02 58.20
CA LEU A 73 -15.05 -51.21 57.01
C LEU A 73 -13.53 -51.07 56.82
N LYS A 74 -12.89 -52.11 56.27
CA LYS A 74 -11.47 -52.09 55.87
C LYS A 74 -11.34 -51.62 54.42
N ASP A 75 -10.20 -51.00 54.10
CA ASP A 75 -9.79 -50.65 52.74
C ASP A 75 -10.71 -49.62 52.03
N LEU A 76 -10.92 -48.47 52.67
CA LEU A 76 -11.70 -47.36 52.13
C LEU A 76 -10.87 -46.48 51.17
N SER A 77 -11.53 -45.88 50.18
CA SER A 77 -10.95 -44.83 49.31
C SER A 77 -11.95 -43.71 49.10
N VAL A 78 -11.46 -42.47 49.07
CA VAL A 78 -12.29 -41.29 48.80
C VAL A 78 -12.01 -40.79 47.38
N VAL A 79 -13.07 -40.60 46.61
CA VAL A 79 -13.01 -40.13 45.23
C VAL A 79 -13.83 -38.84 45.08
N LEU A 80 -13.22 -37.79 44.57
CA LEU A 80 -13.89 -36.52 44.23
C LEU A 80 -13.95 -36.37 42.71
N ILE A 81 -15.15 -36.31 42.15
CA ILE A 81 -15.37 -36.17 40.72
C ILE A 81 -16.13 -34.90 40.44
N ARG A 82 -15.61 -34.10 39.50
CA ARG A 82 -16.26 -32.91 38.97
C ARG A 82 -16.94 -33.27 37.65
N ILE A 83 -18.22 -32.99 37.54
CA ILE A 83 -19.00 -33.06 36.31
C ILE A 83 -19.27 -31.63 35.87
N GLU A 84 -19.04 -31.30 34.59
CA GLU A 84 -19.13 -29.93 34.08
C GLU A 84 -19.65 -29.87 32.63
N ASN A 85 -20.37 -28.81 32.27
CA ASN A 85 -20.72 -28.52 30.89
C ASN A 85 -19.59 -27.74 30.19
N ASN A 86 -18.79 -28.45 29.40
CA ASN A 86 -17.68 -27.90 28.61
C ASN A 86 -18.07 -27.56 27.16
N GLY A 87 -19.36 -27.72 26.81
CA GLY A 87 -19.91 -27.33 25.53
C GLY A 87 -20.06 -25.81 25.38
N VAL A 88 -20.48 -25.38 24.19
CA VAL A 88 -20.86 -23.98 23.93
C VAL A 88 -22.36 -23.73 24.07
N THR A 89 -23.18 -24.78 24.22
CA THR A 89 -24.62 -24.67 24.48
C THR A 89 -25.01 -25.32 25.81
N ASP A 90 -26.19 -24.96 26.29
CA ASP A 90 -26.78 -25.52 27.50
C ASP A 90 -27.24 -26.97 27.27
N ILE A 91 -27.32 -27.73 28.35
CA ILE A 91 -27.77 -29.13 28.40
C ILE A 91 -29.06 -29.17 29.21
N ASP A 92 -30.14 -29.63 28.61
CA ASP A 92 -31.44 -29.77 29.27
C ASP A 92 -31.68 -31.22 29.73
N SER A 93 -32.62 -31.44 30.66
CA SER A 93 -32.99 -32.79 31.11
C SER A 93 -33.44 -33.71 29.94
N ALA A 94 -34.00 -33.14 28.87
CA ALA A 94 -34.43 -33.89 27.68
C ALA A 94 -33.28 -34.36 26.78
N ASP A 95 -32.07 -33.82 26.95
CA ASP A 95 -30.88 -34.18 26.18
C ASP A 95 -30.26 -35.50 26.62
N TYR A 96 -30.49 -35.92 27.87
CA TYR A 96 -30.02 -37.19 28.38
C TYR A 96 -30.77 -38.36 27.70
N SER A 97 -30.00 -39.25 27.07
CA SER A 97 -30.45 -40.34 26.21
C SER A 97 -30.42 -41.69 26.95
N MET A 98 -31.04 -41.72 28.13
CA MET A 98 -31.23 -42.95 28.93
C MET A 98 -32.69 -43.42 28.87
N PRO A 99 -32.97 -44.74 29.01
CA PRO A 99 -34.32 -45.28 29.11
C PRO A 99 -35.14 -44.63 30.24
N ASP A 100 -36.47 -44.75 30.19
CA ASP A 100 -37.41 -44.04 31.07
C ASP A 100 -37.02 -44.07 32.55
N GLY A 101 -37.00 -42.90 33.18
CA GLY A 101 -36.60 -42.71 34.57
C GLY A 101 -35.83 -41.41 34.80
N PRO A 102 -35.62 -41.03 36.07
CA PRO A 102 -34.97 -39.77 36.43
C PRO A 102 -33.44 -39.78 36.24
N VAL A 103 -32.84 -40.96 36.01
CA VAL A 103 -31.39 -41.16 35.82
C VAL A 103 -30.95 -40.71 34.42
N GLY A 104 -29.86 -39.95 34.36
CA GLY A 104 -29.24 -39.43 33.14
C GLY A 104 -27.84 -39.99 32.87
N LEU A 105 -27.08 -40.35 33.91
CA LEU A 105 -25.71 -40.85 33.80
C LEU A 105 -25.44 -41.93 34.86
N HIS A 106 -24.45 -42.78 34.62
CA HIS A 106 -23.95 -43.77 35.56
C HIS A 106 -22.46 -43.57 35.78
N LEU A 107 -22.06 -43.35 37.01
CA LEU A 107 -20.66 -43.26 37.39
C LEU A 107 -20.21 -44.60 37.96
N HIS A 108 -19.33 -45.29 37.22
CA HIS A 108 -18.89 -46.62 37.54
C HIS A 108 -17.54 -46.59 38.27
N PHE A 109 -17.44 -47.41 39.30
CA PHE A 109 -16.24 -47.64 40.10
C PHE A 109 -15.88 -49.13 40.06
N PRO A 110 -15.06 -49.57 39.09
CA PRO A 110 -14.69 -50.97 38.97
C PRO A 110 -13.91 -51.48 40.19
N ARG A 111 -14.27 -52.67 40.69
CA ARG A 111 -13.68 -53.34 41.88
C ARG A 111 -13.83 -52.56 43.19
N ARG A 112 -14.81 -51.67 43.28
CA ARG A 112 -15.07 -50.83 44.45
C ARG A 112 -16.57 -50.74 44.70
N ARG A 113 -17.01 -51.00 45.92
CA ARG A 113 -18.38 -50.82 46.39
C ARG A 113 -18.58 -49.39 46.86
N VAL A 114 -19.72 -48.76 46.56
CA VAL A 114 -20.05 -47.43 47.10
C VAL A 114 -20.57 -47.59 48.52
N VAL A 115 -19.91 -46.97 49.49
CA VAL A 115 -20.31 -46.96 50.91
C VAL A 115 -21.18 -45.75 51.21
N GLY A 116 -20.85 -44.61 50.62
CA GLY A 116 -21.58 -43.37 50.77
C GLY A 116 -21.17 -42.36 49.71
N MET A 117 -22.01 -41.35 49.50
CA MET A 117 -21.73 -40.27 48.59
C MET A 117 -22.32 -38.95 49.07
N ALA A 118 -21.73 -37.84 48.66
CA ALA A 118 -22.22 -36.50 48.93
C ALA A 118 -21.94 -35.55 47.76
N VAL A 119 -22.85 -34.61 47.52
CA VAL A 119 -22.60 -33.48 46.63
C VAL A 119 -21.89 -32.40 47.45
N THR A 120 -20.69 -32.02 47.02
CA THR A 120 -19.80 -31.15 47.82
C THR A 120 -19.67 -29.73 47.30
N GLU A 121 -19.98 -29.51 46.03
CA GLU A 121 -19.90 -28.19 45.40
C GLU A 121 -20.89 -28.14 44.24
N LEU A 122 -21.58 -27.00 44.12
CA LEU A 122 -22.45 -26.65 43.01
C LEU A 122 -21.95 -25.31 42.45
N SER A 123 -21.87 -25.17 41.13
CA SER A 123 -21.59 -23.88 40.49
C SER A 123 -22.75 -22.91 40.67
N GLU A 124 -23.98 -23.44 40.64
CA GLU A 124 -25.24 -22.69 40.79
C GLU A 124 -26.13 -23.43 41.81
N PRO A 125 -26.75 -22.73 42.78
CA PRO A 125 -27.55 -23.37 43.82
C PRO A 125 -28.73 -24.21 43.29
N THR A 126 -29.34 -23.80 42.17
CA THR A 126 -30.51 -24.49 41.56
C THR A 126 -30.20 -25.89 41.04
N LEU A 127 -28.92 -26.22 40.83
CA LEU A 127 -28.49 -27.59 40.49
C LEU A 127 -28.80 -28.57 41.64
N GLY A 128 -28.86 -28.08 42.88
CA GLY A 128 -29.15 -28.86 44.07
C GLY A 128 -30.53 -29.52 44.04
N ASP A 129 -31.54 -28.82 43.51
CA ASP A 129 -32.93 -29.30 43.40
C ASP A 129 -33.06 -30.58 42.57
N HIS A 130 -32.09 -30.82 41.68
CA HIS A 130 -32.01 -32.02 40.85
C HIS A 130 -31.22 -33.15 41.49
N LEU A 131 -30.42 -32.86 42.51
CA LEU A 131 -29.47 -33.78 43.15
C LEU A 131 -29.94 -34.25 44.54
N GLU A 132 -31.21 -34.02 44.88
CA GLU A 132 -31.81 -34.51 46.12
C GLU A 132 -32.12 -36.02 46.07
N PRO A 133 -32.07 -36.73 47.22
CA PRO A 133 -32.50 -38.12 47.30
C PRO A 133 -33.93 -38.31 46.74
N GLY A 134 -34.13 -39.38 45.95
CA GLY A 134 -35.42 -39.65 45.29
C GLY A 134 -35.61 -38.97 43.92
N ARG A 135 -34.68 -38.10 43.50
CA ARG A 135 -34.67 -37.49 42.15
C ARG A 135 -33.84 -38.25 41.13
N GLY A 136 -33.46 -39.50 41.40
CA GLY A 136 -32.64 -40.34 40.51
C GLY A 136 -31.15 -40.32 40.80
N ILE A 137 -30.73 -39.68 41.90
CA ILE A 137 -29.41 -39.89 42.50
C ILE A 137 -29.49 -41.06 43.46
N ASP A 138 -28.66 -42.09 43.24
CA ASP A 138 -28.64 -43.27 44.12
C ASP A 138 -27.29 -44.01 43.99
N ALA A 139 -26.94 -44.79 45.01
CA ALA A 139 -25.75 -45.63 45.02
C ALA A 139 -26.16 -47.11 45.04
N ARG A 140 -25.68 -47.87 44.07
CA ARG A 140 -25.93 -49.31 43.96
C ARG A 140 -24.66 -50.08 43.62
N GLU A 141 -24.73 -51.39 43.71
CA GLU A 141 -23.63 -52.30 43.38
C GLU A 141 -24.08 -53.35 42.37
N ASP A 142 -23.32 -53.51 41.29
CA ASP A 142 -23.39 -54.69 40.44
C ASP A 142 -22.49 -55.77 41.04
N THR A 143 -23.09 -56.66 41.82
CA THR A 143 -22.39 -57.76 42.50
C THR A 143 -21.82 -58.79 41.53
N ALA A 144 -22.38 -58.93 40.33
CA ALA A 144 -21.88 -59.89 39.34
C ALA A 144 -20.54 -59.44 38.75
N HIS A 145 -20.39 -58.13 38.50
CA HIS A 145 -19.19 -57.55 37.89
C HIS A 145 -18.29 -56.82 38.90
N HIS A 146 -18.68 -56.77 40.17
CA HIS A 146 -17.98 -56.07 41.25
C HIS A 146 -17.78 -54.58 40.94
N ILE A 147 -18.84 -53.91 40.47
CA ILE A 147 -18.81 -52.49 40.08
C ILE A 147 -19.74 -51.71 41.00
N GLY A 148 -19.20 -50.72 41.71
CA GLY A 148 -20.00 -49.71 42.39
C GLY A 148 -20.51 -48.70 41.38
N ILE A 149 -21.80 -48.36 41.45
CA ILE A 149 -22.45 -47.46 40.52
C ILE A 149 -23.13 -46.34 41.31
N ILE A 150 -22.80 -45.10 40.97
CA ILE A 150 -23.61 -43.93 41.37
C ILE A 150 -24.47 -43.54 40.16
N ASP A 151 -25.78 -43.69 40.31
CA ASP A 151 -26.76 -43.16 39.37
C ASP A 151 -26.85 -41.66 39.56
N LEU A 152 -26.76 -40.91 38.46
CA LEU A 152 -26.85 -39.46 38.46
C LEU A 152 -28.08 -39.00 37.69
N PRO A 153 -28.83 -38.03 38.22
CA PRO A 153 -30.07 -37.58 37.61
C PRO A 153 -29.82 -36.72 36.38
N ARG A 154 -30.90 -36.44 35.63
CA ARG A 154 -30.88 -35.56 34.46
C ARG A 154 -30.80 -34.09 34.87
N VAL A 155 -29.61 -33.62 35.21
CA VAL A 155 -29.37 -32.24 35.68
C VAL A 155 -29.27 -31.28 34.48
N PRO A 156 -30.14 -30.25 34.36
CA PRO A 156 -29.93 -29.16 33.42
C PRO A 156 -28.66 -28.38 33.78
N MET A 157 -27.82 -28.08 32.80
CA MET A 157 -26.54 -27.40 33.02
C MET A 157 -26.31 -26.34 31.96
N ASN A 158 -26.23 -25.08 32.38
CA ASN A 158 -25.79 -24.01 31.49
C ASN A 158 -24.31 -24.16 31.16
N ARG A 159 -23.87 -23.42 30.15
CA ARG A 159 -22.44 -23.35 29.80
C ARG A 159 -21.58 -23.00 31.03
N ARG A 160 -20.57 -23.84 31.32
CA ARG A 160 -19.64 -23.77 32.47
C ARG A 160 -20.23 -24.17 33.83
N ASP A 161 -21.49 -24.58 33.91
CA ASP A 161 -22.00 -25.15 35.15
C ASP A 161 -21.25 -26.43 35.50
N HIS A 162 -21.09 -26.66 36.80
CA HIS A 162 -20.43 -27.84 37.33
C HIS A 162 -20.98 -28.24 38.69
N TYR A 163 -20.87 -29.52 39.02
CA TYR A 163 -21.09 -30.02 40.37
C TYR A 163 -20.03 -31.08 40.72
N LYS A 164 -19.79 -31.26 42.02
CA LYS A 164 -18.83 -32.22 42.53
C LYS A 164 -19.48 -33.29 43.39
N ILE A 165 -19.11 -34.54 43.13
CA ILE A 165 -19.52 -35.69 43.91
C ILE A 165 -18.30 -36.22 44.65
N LEU A 166 -18.43 -36.32 45.97
CA LEU A 166 -17.52 -37.06 46.83
C LEU A 166 -18.12 -38.44 47.07
N ALA A 167 -17.40 -39.49 46.69
CA ALA A 167 -17.78 -40.87 46.92
C ALA A 167 -16.79 -41.53 47.89
N ILE A 168 -17.33 -42.21 48.90
CA ILE A 168 -16.58 -43.08 49.79
C ILE A 168 -16.80 -44.50 49.30
N LEU A 169 -15.71 -45.19 48.98
CA LEU A 169 -15.74 -46.51 48.35
C LEU A 169 -15.01 -47.52 49.23
N GLN A 170 -15.50 -48.76 49.24
CA GLN A 170 -14.85 -49.91 49.87
C GLN A 170 -14.31 -50.84 48.80
N ARG A 171 -13.07 -51.30 48.96
CA ARG A 171 -12.44 -52.23 48.01
C ARG A 171 -13.05 -53.63 48.15
N THR A 172 -13.39 -54.26 47.02
CA THR A 172 -13.96 -55.61 46.99
C THR A 172 -12.92 -56.72 46.76
N THR A 173 -11.69 -56.37 46.35
CA THR A 173 -10.58 -57.32 46.10
C THR A 173 -9.21 -56.73 46.48
N GLY A 174 -8.33 -57.56 47.06
CA GLY A 174 -7.03 -57.16 47.65
C GLY A 174 -5.86 -56.90 46.69
N GLY A 175 -6.12 -56.44 45.45
CA GLY A 175 -5.08 -56.07 44.49
C GLY A 175 -4.61 -54.62 44.64
N SER A 176 -3.34 -54.31 44.37
CA SER A 176 -2.75 -52.98 44.59
C SER A 176 -3.10 -51.91 43.55
N ASP A 177 -3.79 -52.27 42.46
CA ASP A 177 -4.07 -51.38 41.33
C ASP A 177 -5.55 -51.45 40.92
N TYR A 178 -6.18 -50.28 40.78
CA TYR A 178 -7.62 -50.13 40.59
C TYR A 178 -7.92 -49.24 39.38
N PRO A 179 -8.83 -49.64 38.48
CA PRO A 179 -9.23 -48.81 37.36
C PRO A 179 -9.83 -47.47 37.81
N GLU A 180 -9.56 -46.42 37.04
CA GLU A 180 -10.15 -45.09 37.26
C GLU A 180 -11.68 -45.12 37.10
N PRO A 181 -12.43 -44.27 37.82
CA PRO A 181 -13.87 -44.11 37.64
C PRO A 181 -14.23 -43.70 36.22
N THR A 182 -15.29 -44.29 35.66
CA THR A 182 -15.77 -43.97 34.32
C THR A 182 -17.21 -43.52 34.33
N LEU A 183 -17.50 -42.42 33.63
CA LEU A 183 -18.86 -41.88 33.50
C LEU A 183 -19.50 -42.40 32.21
N TYR A 184 -20.59 -43.15 32.36
CA TYR A 184 -21.39 -43.68 31.27
C TYR A 184 -22.69 -42.88 31.11
N GLY A 185 -23.11 -42.69 29.86
CA GLY A 185 -24.34 -42.02 29.51
C GLY A 185 -24.34 -41.66 28.04
N LYS A 186 -25.46 -41.09 27.58
CA LYS A 186 -25.58 -40.62 26.20
C LYS A 186 -26.27 -39.27 26.19
N LEU A 187 -25.80 -38.36 25.34
CA LEU A 187 -26.39 -37.04 25.14
C LEU A 187 -26.86 -36.92 23.69
N LYS A 188 -28.06 -36.39 23.47
CA LYS A 188 -28.59 -36.10 22.14
C LYS A 188 -27.75 -35.00 21.48
N GLY A 189 -27.14 -35.30 20.34
CA GLY A 189 -26.31 -34.34 19.61
C GLY A 189 -25.04 -33.89 20.36
N GLY A 190 -24.59 -34.67 21.36
CA GLY A 190 -23.43 -34.35 22.18
C GLY A 190 -22.62 -35.59 22.56
N ARG A 191 -21.57 -35.38 23.36
CA ARG A 191 -20.71 -36.46 23.88
C ARG A 191 -20.29 -36.22 25.32
N ILE A 192 -20.00 -37.30 26.03
CA ILE A 192 -19.37 -37.29 27.35
C ILE A 192 -17.89 -37.56 27.14
N THR A 193 -17.03 -36.75 27.75
CA THR A 193 -15.58 -36.87 27.60
C THR A 193 -14.88 -36.69 28.94
N GLU A 194 -13.90 -37.52 29.23
CA GLU A 194 -13.00 -37.32 30.36
C GLU A 194 -12.12 -36.09 30.11
N THR A 195 -12.20 -35.08 30.97
CA THR A 195 -11.38 -33.87 30.85
C THR A 195 -10.03 -34.04 31.54
N ARG A 196 -9.03 -34.42 30.75
CA ARG A 196 -7.61 -34.35 31.14
C ARG A 196 -7.05 -32.97 30.79
N SER A 197 -6.18 -32.43 31.64
CA SER A 197 -5.42 -31.20 31.33
C SER A 197 -4.39 -31.50 30.24
N GLN A 198 -4.79 -31.48 28.96
CA GLN A 198 -3.83 -31.50 27.86
C GLN A 198 -3.24 -30.08 27.70
N THR A 199 -2.00 -29.89 28.15
CA THR A 199 -1.22 -28.65 28.00
C THR A 199 -0.52 -28.58 26.63
N GLY A 200 -1.23 -28.92 25.54
CA GLY A 200 -0.63 -29.04 24.21
C GLY A 200 -1.51 -28.48 23.10
N VAL A 201 -0.87 -27.94 22.06
CA VAL A 201 -1.53 -27.48 20.83
C VAL A 201 -2.04 -28.69 20.04
N SER A 202 -3.30 -28.69 19.61
CA SER A 202 -3.88 -29.83 18.88
C SER A 202 -3.20 -30.04 17.51
N ARG A 203 -3.15 -31.28 17.00
CA ARG A 203 -2.58 -31.57 15.66
C ARG A 203 -3.26 -30.77 14.55
N ASN A 204 -4.57 -30.54 14.67
CA ASN A 204 -5.33 -29.75 13.71
C ASN A 204 -4.95 -28.26 13.77
N MET A 205 -4.74 -27.73 14.97
CA MET A 205 -4.28 -26.35 15.16
C MET A 205 -2.85 -26.17 14.64
N LEU A 206 -1.97 -27.17 14.83
CA LEU A 206 -0.63 -27.16 14.27
C LEU A 206 -0.66 -27.16 12.72
N GLY A 207 -1.53 -27.98 12.12
CA GLY A 207 -1.73 -28.03 10.67
C GLY A 207 -2.25 -26.71 10.10
N PHE A 208 -3.20 -26.08 10.80
CA PHE A 208 -3.71 -24.76 10.42
C PHE A 208 -2.64 -23.67 10.51
N MET A 209 -1.83 -23.69 11.58
CA MET A 209 -0.75 -22.73 11.76
C MET A 209 0.32 -22.89 10.67
N ALA A 210 0.68 -24.12 10.32
CA ALA A 210 1.60 -24.40 9.22
C ALA A 210 1.05 -23.92 7.86
N PHE A 211 -0.25 -24.09 7.61
CA PHE A 211 -0.90 -23.58 6.39
C PHE A 211 -0.82 -22.06 6.29
N LEU A 212 -1.14 -21.33 7.36
CA LEU A 212 -1.05 -19.86 7.36
C LEU A 212 0.38 -19.37 7.14
N VAL A 213 1.37 -20.00 7.79
CA VAL A 213 2.78 -19.67 7.57
C VAL A 213 3.19 -19.90 6.12
N ALA A 214 2.75 -21.01 5.50
CA ALA A 214 3.03 -21.28 4.10
C ALA A 214 2.43 -20.20 3.17
N VAL A 215 1.21 -19.74 3.43
CA VAL A 215 0.59 -18.64 2.66
C VAL A 215 1.39 -17.35 2.77
N ILE A 216 1.84 -16.98 3.99
CA ILE A 216 2.65 -15.77 4.20
C ILE A 216 3.99 -15.86 3.46
N VAL A 217 4.67 -17.00 3.56
CA VAL A 217 5.96 -17.21 2.89
C VAL A 217 5.80 -17.19 1.37
N ILE A 218 4.75 -17.80 0.82
CA ILE A 218 4.43 -17.75 -0.61
C ILE A 218 4.16 -16.30 -1.05
N GLN A 219 3.34 -15.54 -0.31
CA GLN A 219 3.09 -14.12 -0.63
C GLN A 219 4.37 -13.29 -0.61
N PHE A 220 5.17 -13.42 0.44
CA PHE A 220 6.42 -12.69 0.59
C PHE A 220 7.42 -13.02 -0.53
N SER A 221 7.45 -14.29 -0.95
CA SER A 221 8.32 -14.74 -2.04
C SER A 221 7.86 -14.16 -3.38
N ILE A 222 6.55 -14.14 -3.65
CA ILE A 222 6.00 -13.50 -4.85
C ILE A 222 6.29 -12.00 -4.87
N THR A 223 6.25 -11.30 -3.73
CA THR A 223 6.60 -9.87 -3.68
C THR A 223 8.09 -9.59 -3.87
N LEU A 224 8.98 -10.51 -3.50
CA LEU A 224 10.43 -10.37 -3.69
C LEU A 224 10.90 -10.76 -5.09
N LEU A 225 10.20 -11.69 -5.74
CA LEU A 225 10.57 -12.26 -7.05
C LEU A 225 9.71 -11.74 -8.20
N GLY A 226 8.58 -11.08 -7.91
CA GLY A 226 7.72 -10.46 -8.90
C GLY A 226 8.23 -9.08 -9.24
N ASP A 227 8.48 -8.83 -10.53
CA ASP A 227 8.62 -7.47 -11.05
C ASP A 227 7.39 -6.66 -10.61
N ASP A 228 7.63 -5.47 -10.04
CA ASP A 228 6.55 -4.54 -9.68
C ASP A 228 5.55 -4.46 -10.84
N PRO A 229 4.24 -4.55 -10.58
CA PRO A 229 3.27 -4.42 -11.65
C PRO A 229 3.54 -3.09 -12.35
N PRO A 230 3.62 -3.08 -13.69
CA PRO A 230 3.86 -1.85 -14.42
C PRO A 230 2.86 -0.81 -13.94
N ALA A 231 3.33 0.43 -13.76
CA ALA A 231 2.43 1.55 -13.52
C ALA A 231 1.24 1.44 -14.49
N PRO A 232 0.00 1.74 -14.08
CA PRO A 232 -1.23 1.46 -14.86
C PRO A 232 -1.30 2.09 -16.27
N HIS A 233 -0.23 2.73 -16.74
CA HIS A 233 -0.07 3.39 -18.04
C HIS A 233 1.28 3.07 -18.73
N CYS A 234 1.91 1.93 -18.44
CA CYS A 234 3.12 1.50 -19.16
C CYS A 234 2.76 0.99 -20.56
N VAL A 235 3.05 1.81 -21.57
CA VAL A 235 3.00 1.41 -22.98
C VAL A 235 4.43 1.21 -23.45
N ARG A 236 4.69 0.08 -24.13
CA ARG A 236 6.01 -0.27 -24.67
C ARG A 236 6.09 0.17 -26.13
N GLY A 237 7.30 0.41 -26.63
CA GLY A 237 7.52 0.84 -28.01
C GLY A 237 8.71 1.78 -28.12
N SER A 238 8.84 2.43 -29.28
CA SER A 238 9.92 3.37 -29.57
C SER A 238 9.35 4.72 -29.97
N LEU A 239 9.73 5.78 -29.26
CA LEU A 239 9.31 7.15 -29.54
C LEU A 239 10.53 8.05 -29.82
N THR A 240 10.53 8.70 -30.98
CA THR A 240 11.50 9.74 -31.34
C THR A 240 10.94 11.12 -31.02
N LEU A 241 11.66 11.87 -30.19
CA LEU A 241 11.30 13.24 -29.78
C LEU A 241 12.28 14.23 -30.42
N VAL A 242 11.74 15.18 -31.19
CA VAL A 242 12.52 16.17 -31.93
C VAL A 242 12.07 17.60 -31.63
N GLY A 243 12.84 18.61 -32.03
CA GLY A 243 12.41 20.01 -31.96
C GLY A 243 13.18 20.87 -30.96
N SER A 244 12.49 21.59 -30.09
CA SER A 244 13.02 22.59 -29.16
C SER A 244 14.14 22.07 -28.27
N SER A 245 15.29 22.75 -28.31
CA SER A 245 16.36 22.53 -27.33
C SER A 245 16.14 23.25 -25.99
N ALA A 246 15.15 24.15 -25.89
CA ALA A 246 14.83 24.83 -24.63
C ALA A 246 14.06 23.93 -23.65
N PHE A 247 13.25 22.99 -24.17
CA PHE A 247 12.47 22.04 -23.37
C PHE A 247 13.13 20.64 -23.30
N GLU A 248 14.26 20.46 -23.98
CA GLU A 248 15.01 19.20 -24.01
C GLU A 248 15.31 18.63 -22.61
N PRO A 249 15.81 19.41 -21.62
CA PRO A 249 16.08 18.89 -20.28
C PRO A 249 14.84 18.29 -19.62
N VAL A 250 13.69 18.96 -19.74
CA VAL A 250 12.40 18.50 -19.18
C VAL A 250 11.99 17.17 -19.79
N VAL A 251 12.07 17.07 -21.12
CA VAL A 251 11.70 15.86 -21.85
C VAL A 251 12.63 14.70 -21.52
N ARG A 252 13.94 14.94 -21.40
CA ARG A 252 14.90 13.90 -21.02
C ARG A 252 14.66 13.36 -19.62
N ASP A 253 14.40 14.23 -18.65
CA ASP A 253 14.10 13.79 -17.29
C ASP A 253 12.75 13.07 -17.21
N ALA A 254 11.74 13.56 -17.94
CA ALA A 254 10.43 12.94 -17.97
C ALA A 254 10.45 11.55 -18.63
N THR A 255 11.17 11.38 -19.74
CA THR A 255 11.36 10.07 -20.37
C THR A 255 12.16 9.12 -19.48
N ALA A 256 13.19 9.61 -18.76
CA ALA A 256 13.93 8.80 -17.79
C ALA A 256 13.03 8.35 -16.63
N ALA A 257 12.16 9.23 -16.12
CA ALA A 257 11.18 8.89 -15.10
C ALA A 257 10.13 7.90 -15.62
N TYR A 258 9.63 8.08 -16.84
CA TYR A 258 8.71 7.14 -17.49
C TYR A 258 9.32 5.74 -17.62
N ARG A 259 10.58 5.64 -18.06
CA ARG A 259 11.31 4.36 -18.20
C ARG A 259 11.46 3.61 -16.88
N LYS A 260 11.63 4.30 -15.76
CA LYS A 260 11.71 3.65 -14.44
C LYS A 260 10.44 2.87 -14.11
N GLY A 261 9.28 3.37 -14.52
CA GLY A 261 7.99 2.68 -14.37
C GLY A 261 7.60 1.79 -15.56
N CYS A 262 8.38 1.81 -16.65
CA CYS A 262 8.08 1.12 -17.90
C CYS A 262 9.36 0.77 -18.68
N SER A 263 10.02 -0.34 -18.32
CA SER A 263 11.32 -0.73 -18.86
C SER A 263 11.35 -1.06 -20.36
N GLY A 264 10.18 -1.24 -21.00
CA GLY A 264 10.06 -1.51 -22.44
C GLY A 264 9.73 -0.28 -23.30
N ALA A 265 9.89 0.93 -22.76
CA ALA A 265 9.70 2.18 -23.49
C ALA A 265 11.05 2.79 -23.91
N ASP A 266 11.30 2.76 -25.21
CA ASP A 266 12.48 3.32 -25.83
C ASP A 266 12.21 4.73 -26.36
N PHE A 267 13.19 5.60 -26.20
CA PHE A 267 13.10 7.03 -26.51
C PHE A 267 14.41 7.46 -27.16
N THR A 268 14.30 8.10 -28.30
CA THR A 268 15.42 8.70 -29.07
C THR A 268 15.16 10.20 -29.20
N PHE A 269 16.23 10.98 -29.36
CA PHE A 269 16.15 12.44 -29.26
C PHE A 269 16.92 13.11 -30.40
N ALA A 270 16.32 14.14 -31.01
CA ALA A 270 16.99 15.05 -31.94
C ALA A 270 16.46 16.49 -31.77
N PHE A 271 16.93 17.16 -30.71
CA PHE A 271 16.51 18.53 -30.38
C PHE A 271 17.36 19.56 -31.11
N GLU A 272 16.89 19.90 -32.28
CA GLU A 272 17.61 20.64 -33.30
C GLU A 272 17.03 22.06 -33.54
N GLY A 273 15.99 22.43 -32.80
CA GLY A 273 15.22 23.64 -32.99
C GLY A 273 13.78 23.33 -33.44
N SER A 274 12.85 24.16 -33.00
CA SER A 274 11.40 23.94 -33.11
C SER A 274 10.94 23.79 -34.56
N GLU A 275 11.39 24.68 -35.45
CA GLU A 275 11.02 24.63 -36.87
C GLU A 275 11.52 23.36 -37.56
N ARG A 276 12.77 22.94 -37.30
CA ARG A 276 13.32 21.69 -37.84
C ARG A 276 12.55 20.47 -37.33
N GLY A 277 12.13 20.49 -36.06
CA GLY A 277 11.28 19.46 -35.48
C GLY A 277 9.92 19.38 -36.18
N LEU A 278 9.26 20.53 -36.38
CA LEU A 278 7.98 20.62 -37.08
C LEU A 278 8.09 20.10 -38.52
N THR A 279 9.08 20.57 -39.28
CA THR A 279 9.35 20.09 -40.65
C THR A 279 9.51 18.57 -40.67
N ARG A 280 10.29 18.01 -39.75
CA ARG A 280 10.52 16.57 -39.71
C ARG A 280 9.25 15.76 -39.42
N VAL A 281 8.41 16.21 -38.50
CA VAL A 281 7.12 15.52 -38.22
C VAL A 281 6.14 15.68 -39.37
N ASP A 282 6.15 16.83 -40.06
CA ASP A 282 5.29 17.06 -41.22
C ASP A 282 5.67 16.12 -42.38
N GLU A 283 6.97 15.97 -42.66
CA GLU A 283 7.50 15.14 -43.74
C GLU A 283 7.52 13.64 -43.42
N GLU A 284 7.91 13.24 -42.20
CA GLU A 284 8.17 11.85 -41.83
C GLU A 284 7.09 11.25 -40.90
N GLY A 285 6.22 12.06 -40.31
CA GLY A 285 5.23 11.64 -39.32
C GLY A 285 3.96 11.02 -39.91
N GLY A 286 3.71 11.21 -41.20
CA GLY A 286 2.52 10.67 -41.88
C GLY A 286 2.47 9.14 -41.82
N GLY A 287 1.63 8.58 -40.93
CA GLY A 287 1.53 7.14 -40.70
C GLY A 287 2.62 6.55 -39.79
N ASN A 288 3.52 7.38 -39.27
CA ASN A 288 4.54 7.00 -38.29
C ASN A 288 4.11 7.49 -36.91
N ALA A 289 3.47 6.61 -36.13
CA ALA A 289 3.12 6.94 -34.75
C ALA A 289 4.36 7.29 -33.92
N GLY A 290 5.54 6.72 -34.21
CA GLY A 290 6.80 6.82 -33.45
C GLY A 290 7.50 8.18 -33.36
N LEU A 291 6.89 9.30 -33.76
CA LEU A 291 7.58 10.58 -33.94
C LEU A 291 6.74 11.77 -33.47
N LEU A 292 7.30 12.57 -32.55
CA LEU A 292 6.70 13.80 -32.04
C LEU A 292 7.68 14.97 -32.10
N ALA A 293 7.16 16.15 -32.42
CA ALA A 293 7.90 17.41 -32.28
C ALA A 293 7.48 18.10 -31.00
N ILE A 294 8.45 18.54 -30.23
CA ILE A 294 8.29 19.39 -29.05
C ILE A 294 8.73 20.80 -29.46
N THR A 295 7.93 21.81 -29.16
CA THR A 295 8.24 23.19 -29.57
C THR A 295 7.94 24.18 -28.45
N ASP A 296 8.83 25.16 -28.31
CA ASP A 296 8.77 26.29 -27.37
C ASP A 296 8.05 27.51 -27.96
N GLY A 297 6.95 27.23 -28.65
CA GLY A 297 6.15 28.18 -29.41
C GLY A 297 5.15 27.46 -30.33
N PRO A 298 4.10 28.16 -30.81
CA PRO A 298 3.12 27.57 -31.71
C PRO A 298 3.71 27.27 -33.09
N LYS A 299 3.18 26.27 -33.78
CA LYS A 299 3.53 26.00 -35.18
C LYS A 299 3.16 27.17 -36.09
N GLY A 300 3.96 27.38 -37.14
CA GLY A 300 3.62 28.27 -38.23
C GLY A 300 2.43 27.79 -39.07
N VAL A 301 1.92 28.67 -39.94
CA VAL A 301 0.83 28.38 -40.89
C VAL A 301 1.18 27.32 -41.93
N GLY A 302 2.47 27.04 -42.12
CA GLY A 302 2.99 26.04 -43.07
C GLY A 302 2.72 24.58 -42.70
N TYR A 303 2.20 24.31 -41.50
CA TYR A 303 2.04 22.97 -40.95
C TYR A 303 0.57 22.59 -40.70
N PRO A 304 -0.32 22.59 -41.72
CA PRO A 304 -1.76 22.38 -41.50
C PRO A 304 -2.12 20.98 -41.00
N GLY A 305 -1.30 19.96 -41.29
CA GLY A 305 -1.51 18.57 -40.86
C GLY A 305 -1.08 18.26 -39.42
N LEU A 306 -0.31 19.17 -38.80
CA LEU A 306 0.20 18.95 -37.45
C LEU A 306 -0.84 19.35 -36.39
N LEU A 307 -1.14 18.42 -35.49
CA LEU A 307 -2.09 18.62 -34.41
C LEU A 307 -1.37 19.06 -33.13
N PRO A 308 -1.70 20.24 -32.56
CA PRO A 308 -1.12 20.70 -31.31
C PRO A 308 -1.65 19.92 -30.10
N ARG A 309 -0.76 19.68 -29.14
CA ARG A 309 -1.05 19.25 -27.77
C ARG A 309 -0.26 20.15 -26.81
N PRO A 310 -0.91 21.15 -26.17
CA PRO A 310 -0.24 22.00 -25.20
C PRO A 310 0.25 21.18 -24.01
N LEU A 311 1.48 21.42 -23.57
CA LEU A 311 2.13 20.69 -22.49
C LEU A 311 2.21 21.55 -21.22
N ALA A 312 2.91 22.67 -21.32
CA ALA A 312 3.20 23.53 -20.19
C ALA A 312 3.36 24.98 -20.63
N MET A 313 3.11 25.91 -19.72
CA MET A 313 3.61 27.27 -19.82
C MET A 313 5.07 27.29 -19.34
N ALA A 314 5.96 27.74 -20.21
CA ALA A 314 7.38 27.86 -19.93
C ALA A 314 7.79 29.32 -19.69
N VAL A 315 8.72 29.51 -18.75
CA VAL A 315 9.28 30.82 -18.42
C VAL A 315 10.66 30.95 -19.04
N PHE A 316 10.91 32.08 -19.70
CA PHE A 316 12.21 32.39 -20.29
C PHE A 316 12.87 33.56 -19.56
N ALA A 317 14.19 33.64 -19.62
CA ALA A 317 14.96 34.69 -18.99
C ALA A 317 15.88 35.38 -19.99
N VAL A 318 15.99 36.70 -19.86
CA VAL A 318 17.10 37.44 -20.46
C VAL A 318 18.33 37.23 -19.57
N VAL A 319 19.46 36.95 -20.21
CA VAL A 319 20.74 36.70 -19.54
C VAL A 319 21.79 37.67 -20.05
N VAL A 320 22.66 38.09 -19.15
CA VAL A 320 23.81 38.93 -19.46
C VAL A 320 25.09 38.28 -18.95
N HIS A 321 26.22 38.63 -19.55
CA HIS A 321 27.53 38.23 -19.04
C HIS A 321 27.72 38.74 -17.59
N ARG A 322 28.18 37.87 -16.68
CA ARG A 322 28.22 38.15 -15.23
C ARG A 322 28.98 39.42 -14.83
N ASP A 323 30.02 39.78 -15.57
CA ASP A 323 30.90 40.91 -15.22
C ASP A 323 30.28 42.29 -15.52
N LEU A 324 29.08 42.33 -16.13
CA LEU A 324 28.39 43.57 -16.44
C LEU A 324 27.73 44.23 -15.22
N GLY A 325 27.50 43.48 -14.14
CA GLY A 325 26.83 44.01 -12.95
C GLY A 325 25.36 44.42 -13.15
N ILE A 326 24.79 44.20 -14.34
CA ILE A 326 23.38 44.48 -14.66
C ILE A 326 22.50 43.43 -13.97
N ARG A 327 21.45 43.90 -13.28
CA ARG A 327 20.49 43.05 -12.55
C ARG A 327 19.05 43.22 -13.02
N ASP A 328 18.73 44.36 -13.61
CA ASP A 328 17.41 44.73 -14.08
C ASP A 328 17.54 45.46 -15.41
N LEU A 329 16.59 45.21 -16.31
CA LEU A 329 16.42 45.98 -17.55
C LEU A 329 14.93 46.23 -17.75
N THR A 330 14.57 47.40 -18.28
CA THR A 330 13.19 47.61 -18.72
C THR A 330 12.92 46.88 -20.04
N ARG A 331 11.66 46.56 -20.32
CA ARG A 331 11.28 45.99 -21.62
C ARG A 331 11.72 46.88 -22.79
N GLU A 332 11.66 48.21 -22.62
CA GLU A 332 12.13 49.19 -23.60
C GLU A 332 13.64 49.12 -23.80
N GLN A 333 14.43 49.01 -22.73
CA GLN A 333 15.88 48.85 -22.83
C GLN A 333 16.28 47.56 -23.53
N ILE A 334 15.61 46.44 -23.23
CA ILE A 334 15.83 45.16 -23.93
C ILE A 334 15.56 45.33 -25.43
N ARG A 335 14.46 45.99 -25.78
CA ARG A 335 14.12 46.28 -27.16
C ARG A 335 15.17 47.14 -27.85
N ASP A 336 15.62 48.21 -27.20
CA ASP A 336 16.60 49.13 -27.75
C ASP A 336 18.00 48.50 -27.91
N LEU A 337 18.38 47.57 -27.03
CA LEU A 337 19.57 46.73 -27.17
C LEU A 337 19.49 45.84 -28.42
N TYR A 338 18.37 45.13 -28.59
CA TYR A 338 18.16 44.22 -29.74
C TYR A 338 17.83 44.95 -31.05
N GLN A 339 17.51 46.24 -31.00
CA GLN A 339 17.34 47.12 -32.16
C GLN A 339 18.60 47.95 -32.46
N GLY A 340 19.65 47.84 -31.63
CA GLY A 340 20.93 48.53 -31.81
C GLY A 340 20.87 50.03 -31.53
N ARG A 341 19.84 50.52 -30.84
CA ARG A 341 19.76 51.90 -30.35
C ARG A 341 20.64 52.10 -29.12
N ILE A 342 20.69 51.08 -28.26
CA ILE A 342 21.66 50.98 -27.18
C ILE A 342 22.83 50.11 -27.66
N THR A 343 24.02 50.68 -27.64
CA THR A 343 25.24 50.07 -28.19
C THR A 343 26.35 49.92 -27.14
N ASN A 344 26.20 50.55 -25.98
CA ASN A 344 27.12 50.45 -24.85
C ASN A 344 26.35 50.28 -23.53
N TRP A 345 26.86 49.44 -22.64
CA TRP A 345 26.24 49.15 -21.35
C TRP A 345 26.16 50.35 -20.41
N ASN A 346 27.03 51.35 -20.55
CA ASN A 346 26.96 52.59 -19.76
C ASN A 346 25.68 53.40 -20.00
N GLN A 347 24.99 53.18 -21.13
CA GLN A 347 23.72 53.83 -21.46
C GLN A 347 22.54 53.30 -20.62
N VAL A 348 22.73 52.15 -19.96
CA VAL A 348 21.74 51.51 -19.07
C VAL A 348 22.30 51.28 -17.66
N GLY A 349 23.31 52.06 -17.27
CA GLY A 349 23.89 52.01 -15.92
C GLY A 349 24.92 50.90 -15.67
N GLY A 350 25.39 50.23 -16.74
CA GLY A 350 26.48 49.27 -16.69
C GLY A 350 27.87 49.88 -16.90
N PRO A 351 28.91 49.03 -17.07
CA PRO A 351 30.26 49.49 -17.37
C PRO A 351 30.36 50.10 -18.77
N ASP A 352 31.41 50.89 -19.02
CA ASP A 352 31.78 51.32 -20.38
C ASP A 352 32.30 50.12 -21.17
N HIS A 353 31.37 49.39 -21.77
CA HIS A 353 31.63 48.17 -22.52
C HIS A 353 30.65 48.08 -23.70
N PRO A 354 31.12 47.79 -24.93
CA PRO A 354 30.23 47.58 -26.06
C PRO A 354 29.25 46.43 -25.84
N VAL A 355 28.02 46.60 -26.32
CA VAL A 355 26.97 45.57 -26.27
C VAL A 355 27.25 44.50 -27.34
N ARG A 356 27.17 43.23 -26.93
CA ARG A 356 27.26 42.07 -27.83
C ARG A 356 25.93 41.33 -27.81
N VAL A 357 25.14 41.44 -28.87
CA VAL A 357 23.84 40.77 -28.94
C VAL A 357 24.03 39.34 -29.44
N ILE A 358 23.66 38.37 -28.61
CA ILE A 358 23.59 36.97 -29.02
C ILE A 358 22.12 36.67 -29.30
N ASN A 359 21.85 36.11 -30.48
CA ASN A 359 20.51 35.74 -30.91
C ASN A 359 20.46 34.24 -31.21
N ARG A 360 19.27 33.65 -31.16
CA ARG A 360 19.08 32.27 -31.64
C ARG A 360 18.95 32.27 -33.15
N ALA A 361 19.37 31.21 -33.84
CA ALA A 361 19.13 31.05 -35.27
C ALA A 361 17.62 31.10 -35.60
N LEU A 362 17.29 31.46 -36.85
CA LEU A 362 15.92 31.37 -37.35
C LEU A 362 15.37 29.93 -37.18
N GLY A 363 14.09 29.82 -36.86
CA GLY A 363 13.43 28.54 -36.54
C GLY A 363 13.53 28.09 -35.06
N SER A 364 14.07 28.94 -34.19
CA SER A 364 13.96 28.78 -32.73
C SER A 364 12.64 29.34 -32.23
N GLY A 365 11.82 28.53 -31.55
CA GLY A 365 10.59 29.03 -30.92
C GLY A 365 10.87 29.99 -29.76
N THR A 366 11.99 29.81 -29.04
CA THR A 366 12.45 30.80 -28.05
C THR A 366 12.64 32.18 -28.70
N ARG A 367 13.22 32.25 -29.91
CA ARG A 367 13.39 33.51 -30.64
C ARG A 367 12.05 34.13 -31.02
N GLU A 368 11.14 33.32 -31.53
CA GLU A 368 9.81 33.80 -31.90
C GLU A 368 9.07 34.36 -30.68
N THR A 369 9.09 33.62 -29.57
CA THR A 369 8.54 34.07 -28.29
C THR A 369 9.23 35.37 -27.82
N PHE A 370 10.55 35.47 -27.88
CA PHE A 370 11.30 36.68 -27.52
C PHE A 370 10.90 37.89 -28.37
N GLN A 371 10.81 37.71 -29.70
CA GLN A 371 10.42 38.77 -30.63
C GLN A 371 8.99 39.24 -30.39
N GLN A 372 8.05 38.30 -30.21
CA GLN A 372 6.64 38.62 -29.96
C GLN A 372 6.44 39.31 -28.61
N ARG A 373 7.08 38.80 -27.55
CA ARG A 373 6.83 39.22 -26.17
C ARG A 373 7.61 40.45 -25.74
N LEU A 374 8.83 40.64 -26.24
CA LEU A 374 9.70 41.73 -25.79
C LEU A 374 9.94 42.79 -26.86
N LEU A 375 9.97 42.40 -28.14
CA LEU A 375 10.28 43.30 -29.25
C LEU A 375 9.05 43.85 -30.00
N ASP A 376 7.83 43.53 -29.55
CA ASP A 376 6.57 43.89 -30.21
C ASP A 376 6.49 43.41 -31.67
N GLY A 377 7.04 42.21 -31.94
CA GLY A 377 7.13 41.64 -33.28
C GLY A 377 8.21 42.29 -34.17
N GLY A 378 8.95 43.27 -33.64
CA GLY A 378 10.03 43.93 -34.35
C GLY A 378 11.29 43.06 -34.47
N SER A 379 11.98 43.17 -35.60
CA SER A 379 13.33 42.65 -35.79
C SER A 379 14.13 43.66 -36.61
N VAL A 380 15.35 43.96 -36.19
CA VAL A 380 16.31 44.80 -36.93
C VAL A 380 17.51 43.95 -37.31
N ALA A 381 18.00 44.13 -38.54
CA ALA A 381 19.25 43.50 -38.95
C ALA A 381 20.43 44.18 -38.23
N LEU A 382 20.95 43.52 -37.19
CA LEU A 382 22.17 43.96 -36.51
C LEU A 382 23.42 43.56 -37.30
N PRO A 383 24.56 44.25 -37.12
CA PRO A 383 25.84 43.85 -37.73
C PRO A 383 26.23 42.44 -37.30
N GLN A 384 26.07 41.48 -38.21
CA GLN A 384 26.36 40.06 -37.94
C GLN A 384 27.85 39.76 -38.13
N ALA A 385 28.43 39.08 -37.14
CA ALA A 385 29.76 38.48 -37.21
C ALA A 385 29.69 37.06 -36.59
N GLY A 386 30.69 36.22 -36.85
CA GLY A 386 30.78 34.94 -36.14
C GLY A 386 31.03 35.16 -34.65
N CYS A 387 30.34 34.43 -33.76
CA CYS A 387 30.53 34.57 -32.31
C CYS A 387 32.01 34.41 -31.89
N ARG A 388 32.72 33.49 -32.55
CA ARG A 388 34.18 33.32 -32.38
C ARG A 388 34.94 34.60 -32.74
N ALA A 389 34.59 35.27 -33.84
CA ALA A 389 35.24 36.53 -34.22
C ALA A 389 35.00 37.60 -33.16
N ILE A 390 33.75 37.78 -32.69
CA ILE A 390 33.42 38.74 -31.62
C ILE A 390 34.26 38.48 -30.37
N ARG A 391 34.36 37.21 -29.94
CA ARG A 391 35.13 36.82 -28.76
C ARG A 391 36.61 37.20 -28.85
N PHE A 392 37.25 36.96 -29.99
CA PHE A 392 38.72 37.11 -30.12
C PHE A 392 39.17 38.47 -30.62
N THR A 393 38.33 39.21 -31.36
CA THR A 393 38.71 40.52 -31.90
C THR A 393 38.12 41.70 -31.12
N ALA A 394 37.12 41.45 -30.27
CA ALA A 394 36.45 42.48 -29.45
C ALA A 394 36.14 43.77 -30.26
N PRO A 395 35.42 43.66 -31.39
CA PRO A 395 35.27 44.75 -32.35
C PRO A 395 34.69 46.02 -31.68
N PRO A 396 35.08 47.23 -32.07
CA PRO A 396 34.50 48.43 -31.46
C PRO A 396 33.00 48.55 -31.77
N GLY A 397 32.23 49.08 -30.82
CA GLY A 397 30.78 49.28 -30.96
C GLY A 397 29.94 48.01 -30.89
N LEU A 398 28.66 48.13 -31.25
CA LEU A 398 27.69 47.04 -31.24
C LEU A 398 28.14 45.89 -32.16
N SER A 399 27.95 44.65 -31.72
CA SER A 399 28.11 43.47 -32.58
C SER A 399 27.06 42.43 -32.25
N ALA A 400 26.68 41.64 -33.25
CA ALA A 400 25.73 40.56 -33.06
C ALA A 400 26.21 39.25 -33.70
N CYS A 401 25.81 38.13 -33.11
CA CYS A 401 25.97 36.82 -33.72
C CYS A 401 24.78 35.91 -33.38
N GLU A 402 24.66 34.80 -34.11
CA GLU A 402 23.61 33.82 -33.89
C GLU A 402 24.19 32.47 -33.46
N VAL A 403 23.42 31.77 -32.61
CA VAL A 403 23.73 30.41 -32.15
C VAL A 403 22.52 29.49 -32.31
N PRO A 404 22.72 28.19 -32.61
CA PRO A 404 21.60 27.33 -32.97
C PRO A 404 20.79 26.85 -31.76
N LEU A 405 21.43 26.51 -30.63
CA LEU A 405 20.75 25.86 -29.49
C LEU A 405 20.73 26.72 -28.22
N THR A 406 19.84 26.37 -27.28
CA THR A 406 19.70 27.05 -25.99
C THR A 406 20.99 26.97 -25.16
N ARG A 407 21.66 25.81 -25.15
CA ARG A 407 22.95 25.66 -24.49
C ARG A 407 24.04 26.54 -25.10
N ASP A 408 24.14 26.57 -26.42
CA ASP A 408 25.13 27.40 -27.13
C ASP A 408 24.95 28.89 -26.80
N MET A 409 23.71 29.34 -26.59
CA MET A 409 23.39 30.69 -26.15
C MET A 409 23.96 30.98 -24.76
N LEU A 410 23.67 30.13 -23.78
CA LEU A 410 24.17 30.31 -22.41
C LEU A 410 25.70 30.28 -22.37
N GLU A 411 26.33 29.34 -23.08
CA GLU A 411 27.78 29.25 -23.20
C GLU A 411 28.38 30.49 -23.87
N THR A 412 27.79 30.96 -24.97
CA THR A 412 28.28 32.13 -25.70
C THR A 412 28.15 33.41 -24.88
N VAL A 413 27.04 33.57 -24.14
CA VAL A 413 26.86 34.72 -23.24
C VAL A 413 27.85 34.67 -22.08
N ALA A 414 28.18 33.48 -21.57
CA ALA A 414 29.19 33.32 -20.54
C ALA A 414 30.63 33.58 -21.05
N ASP A 415 30.91 33.28 -22.32
CA ASP A 415 32.25 33.37 -22.91
C ASP A 415 32.59 34.73 -23.53
N ILE A 416 31.59 35.55 -23.84
CA ILE A 416 31.78 36.84 -24.52
C ILE A 416 31.47 37.99 -23.55
N PRO A 417 32.50 38.75 -23.11
CA PRO A 417 32.29 39.97 -22.34
C PRO A 417 31.38 40.94 -23.09
N GLY A 418 30.44 41.56 -22.37
CA GLY A 418 29.45 42.45 -22.96
C GLY A 418 28.24 41.76 -23.59
N ALA A 419 28.14 40.42 -23.50
CA ALA A 419 27.05 39.69 -24.11
C ALA A 419 25.71 39.81 -23.37
N ILE A 420 24.64 39.89 -24.18
CA ILE A 420 23.25 39.69 -23.80
C ILE A 420 22.64 38.58 -24.67
N GLY A 421 21.83 37.74 -24.07
CA GLY A 421 21.11 36.66 -24.72
C GLY A 421 19.83 36.32 -23.97
N TYR A 422 19.23 35.18 -24.29
CA TYR A 422 18.03 34.70 -23.62
C TYR A 422 17.90 33.18 -23.72
N ALA A 423 17.31 32.54 -22.72
CA ALA A 423 17.16 31.08 -22.66
C ALA A 423 15.94 30.68 -21.82
N SER A 424 15.65 29.38 -21.76
CA SER A 424 14.74 28.82 -20.75
C SER A 424 15.21 29.23 -19.36
N TYR A 425 14.29 29.62 -18.47
CA TYR A 425 14.66 30.03 -17.13
C TYR A 425 15.31 28.88 -16.34
N ALA A 426 14.82 27.66 -16.55
CA ALA A 426 15.37 26.43 -15.97
C ALA A 426 16.89 26.31 -16.19
N GLU A 427 17.33 26.47 -17.43
CA GLU A 427 18.75 26.36 -17.78
C GLU A 427 19.52 27.63 -17.41
N ALA A 428 18.92 28.81 -17.63
CA ALA A 428 19.55 30.09 -17.30
C ALA A 428 19.87 30.24 -15.82
N ALA A 429 18.97 29.80 -14.93
CA ALA A 429 19.15 29.89 -13.48
C ALA A 429 20.35 29.07 -12.96
N HIS A 430 20.76 28.03 -13.70
CA HIS A 430 21.87 27.14 -13.33
C HIS A 430 23.12 27.37 -14.20
N SER A 431 23.08 28.35 -15.10
CA SER A 431 24.19 28.65 -16.01
C SER A 431 25.30 29.40 -15.28
N ALA A 432 26.50 28.79 -15.23
CA ALA A 432 27.68 29.46 -14.74
C ALA A 432 28.16 30.54 -15.73
N GLY A 433 28.54 31.72 -15.22
CA GLY A 433 29.09 32.80 -16.06
C GLY A 433 28.05 33.76 -16.63
N THR A 434 26.76 33.47 -16.46
CA THR A 434 25.67 34.38 -16.83
C THR A 434 24.92 34.86 -15.59
N VAL A 435 24.17 35.95 -15.75
CA VAL A 435 23.23 36.48 -14.75
C VAL A 435 21.89 36.66 -15.43
N THR A 436 20.84 36.08 -14.85
CA THR A 436 19.45 36.38 -15.23
C THR A 436 19.09 37.79 -14.75
N VAL A 437 18.50 38.59 -15.63
CA VAL A 437 18.03 39.94 -15.29
C VAL A 437 16.54 39.93 -14.99
N THR A 438 16.11 40.79 -14.08
CA THR A 438 14.70 41.12 -13.93
C THR A 438 14.25 42.00 -15.10
N ILE A 439 12.96 41.94 -15.44
CA ILE A 439 12.35 42.77 -16.47
C ILE A 439 11.35 43.71 -15.79
N ASP A 440 11.57 45.01 -15.88
CA ASP A 440 10.75 46.03 -15.21
C ASP A 440 10.62 45.76 -13.68
N GLY A 441 11.69 45.26 -13.05
CA GLY A 441 11.72 44.87 -11.63
C GLY A 441 11.13 43.49 -11.30
N HIS A 442 10.50 42.81 -12.27
CA HIS A 442 9.90 41.48 -12.07
C HIS A 442 10.89 40.36 -12.36
N ARG A 443 10.95 39.36 -11.46
CA ARG A 443 11.82 38.19 -11.62
C ARG A 443 11.20 37.17 -12.58
N PRO A 444 12.01 36.44 -13.37
CA PRO A 444 11.53 35.26 -14.07
C PRO A 444 11.00 34.25 -13.04
N GLY A 445 9.74 33.85 -13.21
CA GLY A 445 9.12 32.84 -12.38
C GLY A 445 7.64 32.69 -12.64
N ARG A 446 7.11 31.52 -12.30
CA ARG A 446 5.69 31.17 -12.46
C ARG A 446 4.75 32.20 -11.84
N ASP A 447 5.00 32.57 -10.59
CA ASP A 447 4.07 33.41 -9.84
C ASP A 447 3.96 34.83 -10.44
N GLU A 448 5.08 35.38 -10.92
CA GLU A 448 5.12 36.67 -11.61
C GLU A 448 4.45 36.63 -12.99
N VAL A 449 4.57 35.51 -13.72
CA VAL A 449 3.88 35.32 -15.01
C VAL A 449 2.37 35.21 -14.80
N VAL A 450 1.92 34.42 -13.82
CA VAL A 450 0.50 34.26 -13.49
C VAL A 450 -0.12 35.56 -12.99
N ALA A 451 0.64 36.37 -12.25
CA ALA A 451 0.25 37.71 -11.81
C ALA A 451 0.26 38.76 -12.94
N GLY A 452 0.81 38.43 -14.11
CA GLY A 452 0.94 39.33 -15.26
C GLY A 452 2.10 40.33 -15.16
N GLY A 453 2.98 40.19 -14.17
CA GLY A 453 4.14 41.06 -13.96
C GLY A 453 5.32 40.75 -14.86
N TYR A 454 5.54 39.48 -15.22
CA TYR A 454 6.69 39.08 -16.02
C TYR A 454 6.31 38.76 -17.48
N PRO A 455 6.86 39.47 -18.49
CA PRO A 455 6.35 39.41 -19.86
C PRO A 455 6.93 38.27 -20.72
N PHE A 456 8.03 37.64 -20.31
CA PHE A 456 8.78 36.71 -21.16
C PHE A 456 8.49 35.24 -20.85
N TRP A 457 7.40 34.75 -21.41
CA TRP A 457 6.92 33.39 -21.26
C TRP A 457 6.25 32.90 -22.54
N GLY A 458 6.16 31.58 -22.69
CA GLY A 458 5.55 30.92 -23.84
C GLY A 458 4.83 29.64 -23.45
N VAL A 459 4.30 28.94 -24.45
CA VAL A 459 3.66 27.64 -24.27
C VAL A 459 4.47 26.60 -25.03
N GLU A 460 4.77 25.52 -24.34
CA GLU A 460 5.40 24.34 -24.90
C GLU A 460 4.32 23.44 -25.49
N TYR A 461 4.52 23.00 -26.72
CA TYR A 461 3.59 22.14 -27.45
C TYR A 461 4.27 20.84 -27.86
N ALA A 462 3.51 19.75 -27.86
CA ALA A 462 3.80 18.60 -28.69
C ALA A 462 2.97 18.65 -29.96
N TYR A 463 3.56 18.22 -31.07
CA TYR A 463 2.92 18.11 -32.37
C TYR A 463 3.07 16.69 -32.91
N SER A 464 1.94 16.13 -33.34
CA SER A 464 1.85 14.88 -34.10
C SER A 464 1.30 15.17 -35.50
N ASN A 465 1.65 14.32 -36.47
CA ASN A 465 1.03 14.35 -37.79
C ASN A 465 -0.25 13.51 -37.76
N GLY A 466 -1.40 14.17 -37.62
CA GLY A 466 -2.69 13.50 -37.39
C GLY A 466 -2.90 13.00 -35.95
N GLU A 467 -4.01 12.28 -35.76
CA GLU A 467 -4.43 11.76 -34.44
C GLU A 467 -3.58 10.57 -34.00
N LEU A 468 -3.26 10.54 -32.70
CA LEU A 468 -2.46 9.47 -32.10
C LEU A 468 -3.35 8.28 -31.71
N PRO A 469 -2.95 7.03 -32.02
CA PRO A 469 -3.64 5.85 -31.50
C PRO A 469 -3.65 5.87 -29.97
N HIS A 470 -4.79 5.59 -29.34
CA HIS A 470 -4.97 5.74 -27.88
C HIS A 470 -4.01 4.90 -27.02
N ASP A 471 -3.57 3.77 -27.58
CA ASP A 471 -2.71 2.73 -27.05
C ASP A 471 -1.24 2.87 -27.48
N SER A 472 -0.91 3.95 -28.20
CA SER A 472 0.45 4.26 -28.63
C SER A 472 1.31 4.84 -27.50
N LEU A 473 2.64 4.66 -27.61
CA LEU A 473 3.59 5.18 -26.61
C LEU A 473 3.56 6.71 -26.58
N GLU A 474 3.34 7.36 -27.71
CA GLU A 474 3.17 8.79 -27.87
C GLU A 474 2.01 9.30 -27.03
N ALA A 475 0.83 8.72 -27.23
CA ALA A 475 -0.37 9.13 -26.51
C ALA A 475 -0.20 8.87 -25.01
N ALA A 476 0.43 7.76 -24.63
CA ALA A 476 0.71 7.45 -23.23
C ALA A 476 1.73 8.41 -22.61
N PHE A 477 2.79 8.78 -23.34
CA PHE A 477 3.83 9.69 -22.87
C PHE A 477 3.31 11.12 -22.78
N LEU A 478 2.51 11.58 -23.73
CA LEU A 478 1.85 12.89 -23.65
C LEU A 478 0.88 12.96 -22.45
N ARG A 479 0.04 11.94 -22.24
CA ARG A 479 -0.79 11.84 -21.01
C ARG A 479 0.05 11.75 -19.74
N TYR A 480 1.23 11.15 -19.80
CA TYR A 480 2.12 11.11 -18.65
C TYR A 480 2.62 12.51 -18.27
N LEU A 481 2.98 13.32 -19.28
CA LEU A 481 3.41 14.70 -19.12
C LEU A 481 2.27 15.63 -18.67
N THR A 482 1.04 15.44 -19.15
CA THR A 482 -0.08 16.35 -18.88
C THR A 482 -0.96 15.93 -17.71
N ASP A 483 -1.14 14.64 -17.44
CA ASP A 483 -2.19 14.16 -16.54
C ASP A 483 -1.64 13.38 -15.32
N ASN A 484 -0.38 12.95 -15.36
CA ASN A 484 0.19 12.03 -14.36
C ASN A 484 1.47 12.59 -13.70
N ALA A 485 2.30 11.69 -13.14
CA ALA A 485 3.54 12.03 -12.44
C ALA A 485 4.59 12.77 -13.30
N GLY A 486 4.45 12.78 -14.63
CA GLY A 486 5.31 13.59 -15.50
C GLY A 486 5.18 15.10 -15.22
N LYS A 487 4.03 15.55 -14.69
CA LYS A 487 3.84 16.92 -14.24
C LYS A 487 4.81 17.36 -13.15
N ASP A 488 5.23 16.44 -12.28
CA ASP A 488 6.19 16.76 -11.22
C ASP A 488 7.56 17.11 -11.82
N VAL A 489 7.94 16.46 -12.93
CA VAL A 489 9.16 16.79 -13.68
C VAL A 489 9.03 18.17 -14.31
N VAL A 490 7.92 18.45 -15.00
CA VAL A 490 7.64 19.77 -15.59
C VAL A 490 7.78 20.88 -14.53
N ARG A 491 7.17 20.71 -13.35
CA ARG A 491 7.28 21.68 -12.25
C ARG A 491 8.69 21.81 -11.68
N THR A 492 9.45 20.73 -11.63
CA THR A 492 10.84 20.75 -11.13
C THR A 492 11.75 21.63 -11.99
N HIS A 493 11.46 21.70 -13.30
CA HIS A 493 12.16 22.61 -14.21
C HIS A 493 11.61 24.05 -14.19
N GLY A 494 10.58 24.33 -13.39
CA GLY A 494 10.02 25.68 -13.24
C GLY A 494 8.89 26.02 -14.22
N ASP A 495 8.51 25.07 -15.07
CA ASP A 495 7.39 25.20 -16.00
C ASP A 495 6.08 24.82 -15.32
N THR A 496 4.96 25.30 -15.86
CA THR A 496 3.63 25.05 -15.28
C THR A 496 2.77 24.22 -16.22
N PRO A 497 2.34 23.00 -15.83
CA PRO A 497 1.40 22.21 -16.60
C PRO A 497 0.17 23.03 -17.00
N CYS A 498 -0.26 22.91 -18.25
CA CYS A 498 -1.32 23.75 -18.79
C CYS A 498 -2.68 23.57 -18.12
N ASP A 499 -2.97 22.37 -17.60
CA ASP A 499 -4.18 22.03 -16.85
C ASP A 499 -4.24 22.67 -15.45
N GLU A 500 -3.10 23.15 -14.95
CA GLU A 500 -2.96 23.76 -13.63
C GLU A 500 -2.98 25.29 -13.64
N LEU A 501 -3.10 25.89 -14.83
CA LEU A 501 -3.30 27.33 -14.96
C LEU A 501 -4.72 27.72 -14.53
N ALA A 502 -4.84 28.84 -13.82
CA ALA A 502 -6.15 29.39 -13.43
C ALA A 502 -7.09 29.64 -14.62
N GLN A 503 -6.51 29.87 -15.81
CA GLN A 503 -7.20 29.90 -17.08
C GLN A 503 -6.51 28.92 -18.05
N PRO A 504 -6.95 27.64 -18.13
CA PRO A 504 -6.32 26.64 -19.01
C PRO A 504 -6.30 27.05 -20.48
N GLY A 505 -7.26 27.88 -20.91
CA GLY A 505 -7.29 28.47 -22.26
C GLY A 505 -6.12 29.41 -22.58
N ALA A 506 -5.29 29.80 -21.60
CA ALA A 506 -4.05 30.53 -21.84
C ALA A 506 -2.98 29.68 -22.55
N CYS A 507 -3.07 28.35 -22.47
CA CYS A 507 -2.25 27.42 -23.24
C CYS A 507 -2.85 27.07 -24.61
N SER A 508 -3.93 27.74 -25.04
CA SER A 508 -4.54 27.45 -26.32
C SER A 508 -3.64 27.94 -27.46
N PRO A 509 -3.37 27.12 -28.49
CA PRO A 509 -2.55 27.49 -29.65
C PRO A 509 -3.18 28.58 -30.53
N GLN A 510 -4.40 29.01 -30.25
CA GLN A 510 -5.15 29.99 -31.05
C GLN A 510 -5.12 31.43 -30.49
N ARG A 511 -4.33 31.70 -29.45
CA ARG A 511 -4.34 33.00 -28.75
C ARG A 511 -3.05 33.78 -28.89
#